data_AF-A0A3A0DVY0-F1
#
_entry.id   AF-A0A3A0DVY0-F1
#
_cell.length_a   1.000
_cell.length_b   1.000
_cell.length_c   1.000
_cell.angle_alpha   90.00
_cell.angle_beta   90.00
_cell.angle_gamma   90.00
#
_symmetry.space_group_name_H-M   'P 1'
#
loop_
_entity.id
_entity.type
_entity.pdbx_description
1 polymer ?
#
loop_
_entity_poly.entity_id
_entity_poly.type
_entity_poly.pdbx_seq_one_letter_code
_entity_poly.pdbx_strand_id
1 'polypeptide(L)'
;MGLYAWGVPNAKENNMTRPNETTMDLRNLPAETLVVSTLDGEPGRIIKVCSRNRSRTKATSYVVQTSDGKEVWDVADIILPNNG
;
A
#
# COMPACT_ATOMS: atom_id res chain seq x y z
N MET A 1 -39.81 40.59 5.74
CA MET A 1 -39.33 39.60 6.73
C MET A 1 -38.14 38.88 6.12
N GLY A 2 -36.96 39.11 6.68
CA GLY A 2 -35.70 38.66 6.10
C GLY A 2 -35.11 37.41 6.75
N LEU A 3 -34.09 36.90 6.03
CA LEU A 3 -32.88 36.21 6.48
C LEU A 3 -33.01 34.73 6.95
N TYR A 4 -32.73 33.84 5.99
CA TYR A 4 -31.93 32.60 6.05
C TYR A 4 -31.59 32.02 7.44
N ALA A 5 -32.23 30.90 7.77
CA ALA A 5 -31.75 29.99 8.80
C ALA A 5 -30.61 29.14 8.22
N TRP A 6 -29.37 29.49 8.57
CA TRP A 6 -28.19 28.67 8.32
C TRP A 6 -28.25 27.42 9.18
N GLY A 7 -28.72 26.31 8.60
CA GLY A 7 -28.52 24.98 9.16
C GLY A 7 -27.03 24.66 9.17
N VAL A 8 -26.42 24.73 10.35
CA VAL A 8 -25.09 24.18 10.66
C VAL A 8 -25.01 22.71 10.22
N PRO A 9 -24.16 22.33 9.24
CA PRO A 9 -23.83 20.94 9.04
C PRO A 9 -22.84 20.54 10.14
N ASN A 10 -23.35 20.13 11.31
CA ASN A 10 -22.48 19.65 12.37
C ASN A 10 -21.92 18.28 11.95
N ALA A 11 -20.66 18.34 11.54
CA ALA A 11 -19.83 17.27 11.02
C ALA A 11 -19.92 16.01 11.88
N LYS A 12 -20.78 15.08 11.46
CA LYS A 12 -20.71 13.68 11.85
C LYS A 12 -20.46 12.89 10.57
N GLU A 13 -19.32 12.20 10.55
CA GLU A 13 -19.12 10.97 9.77
C GLU A 13 -18.68 11.09 8.30
N ASN A 14 -17.70 11.94 7.98
CA ASN A 14 -16.99 11.85 6.69
C ASN A 14 -15.44 11.89 6.78
N ASN A 15 -14.86 11.57 7.93
CA ASN A 15 -13.41 11.35 8.08
C ASN A 15 -13.01 9.86 7.99
N MET A 16 -13.86 8.97 7.49
CA MET A 16 -13.45 7.59 7.19
C MET A 16 -13.03 7.50 5.72
N THR A 17 -11.71 7.49 5.53
CA THR A 17 -11.00 7.06 4.31
C THR A 17 -11.30 7.90 3.07
N ARG A 18 -10.57 9.01 2.92
CA ARG A 18 -10.07 9.35 1.58
C ARG A 18 -8.86 8.44 1.34
N PRO A 19 -8.94 7.35 0.55
CA PRO A 19 -7.73 6.82 -0.06
C PRO A 19 -7.29 7.85 -1.11
N ASN A 20 -6.67 8.94 -0.67
CA ASN A 20 -6.01 9.89 -1.56
C ASN A 20 -4.58 9.46 -1.88
N GLU A 21 -4.12 8.38 -1.26
CA GLU A 21 -2.93 7.73 -1.73
C GLU A 21 -3.34 7.04 -3.01
N THR A 22 -2.61 7.30 -4.09
CA THR A 22 -2.44 6.32 -5.15
C THR A 22 -1.93 5.05 -4.46
N THR A 23 -2.84 4.29 -3.83
CA THR A 23 -2.55 2.98 -3.29
C THR A 23 -2.44 2.12 -4.53
N MET A 24 -1.33 2.27 -5.26
CA MET A 24 -0.83 1.21 -6.12
C MET A 24 -1.04 -0.05 -5.30
N ASP A 25 -1.85 -0.96 -5.80
CA ASP A 25 -2.19 -2.18 -5.07
C ASP A 25 -0.90 -3.00 -5.03
N LEU A 26 -0.05 -2.66 -4.06
CA LEU A 26 1.21 -3.35 -3.77
C LEU A 26 0.91 -4.81 -3.43
N ARG A 27 -0.35 -5.17 -3.20
CA ARG A 27 -0.86 -6.53 -2.97
C ARG A 27 -1.08 -7.34 -4.25
N ASN A 28 -0.81 -6.76 -5.42
CA ASN A 28 -0.83 -7.45 -6.71
C ASN A 28 0.34 -7.01 -7.60
N LEU A 29 1.56 -7.11 -7.08
CA LEU A 29 2.77 -6.83 -7.84
C LEU A 29 3.19 -8.07 -8.65
N PRO A 30 3.53 -7.90 -9.94
CA PRO A 30 4.08 -8.99 -10.71
C PRO A 30 5.43 -9.46 -10.13
N ALA A 31 5.78 -10.72 -10.39
CA ALA A 31 7.15 -11.16 -10.18
C ALA A 31 8.10 -10.28 -11.01
N GLU A 32 9.34 -10.15 -10.54
CA GLU A 32 10.39 -9.29 -11.08
C GLU A 32 10.18 -7.79 -10.88
N THR A 33 9.11 -7.38 -10.17
CA THR A 33 8.93 -5.99 -9.76
C THR A 33 10.03 -5.56 -8.79
N LEU A 34 10.66 -4.42 -9.08
CA LEU A 34 11.60 -3.80 -8.17
C LEU A 34 10.84 -3.00 -7.11
N VAL A 35 11.10 -3.33 -5.86
CA VAL A 35 10.53 -2.69 -4.67
C VAL A 35 11.67 -2.25 -3.77
N VAL A 36 11.40 -1.33 -2.86
CA VAL A 36 12.36 -0.85 -1.87
C VAL A 36 11.76 -1.06 -0.49
N SER A 37 12.55 -1.58 0.43
CA SER A 37 12.16 -1.73 1.83
C SER A 37 12.02 -0.36 2.48
N THR A 38 10.94 -0.11 3.19
CA THR A 38 10.77 1.13 3.97
C THR A 38 11.55 1.12 5.28
N LEU A 39 12.00 -0.06 5.72
CA LEU A 39 12.76 -0.23 6.97
C LEU A 39 14.20 0.22 6.77
N ASP A 40 14.85 -0.31 5.73
CA ASP A 40 16.29 -0.15 5.50
C ASP A 40 16.62 0.68 4.26
N GLY A 41 15.62 0.95 3.41
CA GLY A 41 15.82 1.62 2.13
C GLY A 41 16.49 0.74 1.06
N GLU A 42 16.64 -0.56 1.34
CA GLU A 42 17.29 -1.47 0.41
C GLU A 42 16.37 -1.83 -0.77
N PRO A 43 16.89 -1.86 -2.01
CA PRO A 43 16.13 -2.33 -3.15
C PRO A 43 16.12 -3.86 -3.20
N GLY A 44 14.92 -4.43 -3.39
CA GLY A 44 14.68 -5.85 -3.57
C GLY A 44 13.83 -6.11 -4.81
N ARG A 45 14.01 -7.28 -5.44
CA ARG A 45 13.11 -7.73 -6.52
C ARG A 45 12.15 -8.78 -6.02
N ILE A 46 10.85 -8.57 -6.21
CA ILE A 46 9.85 -9.59 -5.90
C ILE A 46 10.09 -10.80 -6.79
N ILE A 47 10.35 -11.96 -6.19
CA ILE A 47 10.49 -13.23 -6.93
C ILE A 47 9.25 -14.10 -6.78
N LYS A 48 8.49 -13.94 -5.69
CA LYS A 48 7.31 -14.76 -5.41
C LYS A 48 6.37 -14.10 -4.42
N VAL A 49 5.08 -14.44 -4.50
CA VAL A 49 4.11 -14.17 -3.42
C VAL A 49 4.31 -15.20 -2.32
N CYS A 50 4.64 -14.77 -1.09
CA CYS A 50 4.80 -15.67 0.04
C CYS A 50 3.44 -16.05 0.62
N SER A 51 2.65 -15.02 0.96
CA SER A 51 1.39 -15.16 1.68
C SER A 51 0.30 -14.37 0.98
N ARG A 52 -0.89 -14.94 0.97
CA ARG A 52 -2.10 -14.33 0.43
C ARG A 52 -3.14 -14.25 1.54
N ASN A 53 -3.93 -13.18 1.55
CA ASN A 53 -5.04 -13.01 2.49
C ASN A 53 -5.98 -14.24 2.45
N ARG A 54 -6.78 -14.44 3.49
CA ARG A 54 -7.78 -15.50 3.65
C ARG A 54 -8.71 -15.65 2.44
N SER A 55 -9.02 -14.56 1.73
CA SER A 55 -9.80 -14.56 0.47
C SER A 55 -8.98 -14.97 -0.77
N ARG A 56 -7.69 -15.26 -0.62
CA ARG A 56 -6.68 -15.56 -1.65
C ARG A 56 -6.59 -14.55 -2.81
N THR A 57 -7.20 -13.37 -2.66
CA THR A 57 -7.23 -12.34 -3.71
C THR A 57 -5.99 -11.46 -3.68
N LYS A 58 -5.53 -11.10 -2.48
CA LYS A 58 -4.48 -10.09 -2.26
C LYS A 58 -3.26 -10.70 -1.58
N ALA A 59 -2.06 -10.44 -2.09
CA ALA A 59 -0.83 -10.76 -1.39
C ALA A 59 -0.75 -9.97 -0.08
N THR A 60 -0.30 -10.61 1.00
CA THR A 60 0.03 -9.93 2.26
C THR A 60 1.53 -9.74 2.38
N SER A 61 2.33 -10.66 1.84
CA SER A 61 3.79 -10.58 1.93
C SER A 61 4.43 -11.21 0.68
N TYR A 62 5.56 -10.67 0.24
CA TYR A 62 6.33 -11.15 -0.90
C TYR A 62 7.68 -11.68 -0.48
N VAL A 63 8.17 -12.66 -1.23
CA VAL A 63 9.58 -13.01 -1.21
C VAL A 63 10.28 -12.08 -2.18
N VAL A 64 11.20 -11.28 -1.66
CA VAL A 64 12.09 -10.43 -2.43
C VAL A 64 13.48 -11.05 -2.49
N GLN A 65 14.20 -10.79 -3.58
CA GLN A 65 15.61 -11.09 -3.73
C GLN A 65 16.36 -9.76 -3.58
N THR A 66 17.13 -9.65 -2.51
CA THR A 66 18.07 -8.55 -2.23
C THR A 66 19.50 -9.00 -2.55
N SER A 67 20.46 -8.11 -2.32
CA SER A 67 21.89 -8.43 -2.49
C SER A 67 22.40 -9.43 -1.44
N ASP A 68 21.78 -9.47 -0.26
CA ASP A 68 22.15 -10.39 0.83
C ASP A 68 21.53 -11.77 0.61
N GLY A 69 20.32 -11.83 0.07
CA GLY A 69 19.66 -13.10 -0.20
C GLY A 69 18.18 -12.97 -0.50
N LYS A 70 17.44 -14.03 -0.16
CA LYS A 70 15.97 -14.06 -0.29
C LYS A 70 15.36 -13.70 1.04
N GLU A 71 14.54 -12.68 1.05
CA GLU A 71 13.90 -12.16 2.25
C GLU A 71 12.39 -12.07 2.05
N VAL A 72 11.63 -12.08 3.14
CA VAL A 72 10.18 -11.94 3.11
C VAL A 72 9.81 -10.56 3.59
N TRP A 73 9.28 -9.73 2.70
CA TRP A 73 8.84 -8.38 3.01
C TRP A 73 7.33 -8.29 3.00
N ASP A 74 6.75 -7.62 3.99
CA ASP A 74 5.32 -7.38 4.03
C ASP A 74 4.93 -6.29 3.03
N VAL A 75 3.71 -6.37 2.49
CA VAL A 75 3.23 -5.34 1.57
C VAL A 75 3.18 -3.97 2.24
N ALA A 76 3.01 -3.91 3.55
CA ALA A 76 3.01 -2.66 4.32
C ALA A 76 4.40 -2.03 4.44
N ASP A 77 5.48 -2.81 4.31
CA ASP A 77 6.87 -2.40 4.52
C ASP A 77 7.65 -2.23 3.21
N ILE A 78 6.95 -2.25 2.07
CA ILE A 78 7.55 -2.05 0.75
C ILE A 78 6.95 -0.84 0.06
N ILE A 79 7.79 -0.14 -0.69
CA ILE A 79 7.37 0.91 -1.60
C ILE A 79 7.88 0.61 -3.00
N LEU A 80 7.16 1.10 -4.00
CA LEU A 80 7.68 1.11 -5.36
C LEU A 80 8.66 2.29 -5.48
N PRO A 81 9.86 2.09 -6.04
CA PRO A 81 10.71 3.20 -6.40
C PRO A 81 9.93 4.03 -7.42
N ASN A 82 9.54 5.24 -7.02
CA ASN A 82 8.82 6.13 -7.91
C ASN A 82 9.77 6.51 -9.06
N ASN A 83 9.56 5.92 -10.25
CA ASN A 83 10.17 6.45 -11.46
C ASN A 83 9.50 7.81 -11.70
N GLY A 84 10.19 8.87 -11.28
CA GLY A 84 9.75 10.26 -11.47
C GLY A 84 9.53 10.62 -12.92
#